data_AF-A0ABD0NMC6-F1
#
_entry.id   AF-A0ABD0NMC6-F1
#
_cell.length_a   1.000
_cell.length_b   1.000
_cell.length_c   1.000
_cell.angle_alpha   90.00
_cell.angle_beta   90.00
_cell.angle_gamma   90.00
#
_symmetry.space_group_name_H-M   'P 1'
#
loop_
_entity.id
_entity.type
_entity.pdbx_description
1 polymer ?
#
loop_
_entity_poly.entity_id
_entity_poly.type
_entity_poly.pdbx_seq_one_letter_code
_entity_poly.pdbx_strand_id
1 'polypeptide(L)' 'EEDSVTLHTDVTEIKADDEIEWRFNSTRIARVTKNNAVYDDVVGFRDRLQLDIQTGDLKIINFRITNSGLYKFEVNSPRT' A
#
# COMPACT_ATOMS: atom_id res chain seq x y z
N GLU A 1 10.02 19.90 6.91
CA GLU A 1 9.97 18.47 7.27
C GLU A 1 8.55 18.00 7.00
N GLU A 2 8.32 17.38 5.86
CA GLU A 2 7.01 16.79 5.56
C GLU A 2 6.97 15.43 6.26
N ASP A 3 6.09 15.29 7.25
CA ASP A 3 5.90 14.07 8.04
C ASP A 3 5.47 12.94 7.11
N SER A 4 6.40 12.05 6.72
CA SER A 4 6.10 10.91 5.87
C SER A 4 6.45 9.62 6.60
N VAL A 5 5.55 8.64 6.51
CA VAL A 5 5.74 7.34 7.13
C VAL A 5 5.81 6.29 6.03
N THR A 6 6.78 5.40 6.13
CA THR A 6 6.89 4.22 5.26
C THR A 6 6.51 2.99 6.05
N LEU A 7 5.56 2.22 5.53
CA LEU A 7 5.17 0.92 6.04
C LEU A 7 5.93 -0.13 5.24
N HIS A 8 6.90 -0.75 5.89
CA HIS A 8 7.70 -1.82 5.30
C HIS A 8 6.96 -3.14 5.35
N THR A 9 7.04 -3.90 4.27
CA THR A 9 6.41 -5.21 4.11
C THR A 9 7.36 -6.38 4.38
N ASP A 10 8.66 -6.09 4.51
CA ASP A 10 9.77 -7.05 4.58
C ASP A 10 9.83 -8.03 3.37
N VAL A 11 9.09 -7.74 2.30
CA VAL A 11 9.13 -8.51 1.06
C VAL A 11 10.27 -8.00 0.18
N THR A 12 11.14 -8.91 -0.23
CA THR A 12 12.28 -8.58 -1.09
C THR A 12 11.87 -8.32 -2.53
N GLU A 13 10.92 -9.10 -3.06
CA GLU A 13 10.44 -9.00 -4.44
C GLU A 13 9.02 -9.56 -4.57
N ILE A 14 8.14 -8.78 -5.20
CA ILE A 14 6.79 -9.17 -5.62
C ILE A 14 6.89 -9.75 -7.04
N LYS A 15 6.36 -10.97 -7.25
CA LYS A 15 6.36 -11.59 -8.57
C LYS A 15 5.33 -10.92 -9.48
N ALA A 16 5.54 -10.99 -10.79
CA ALA A 16 4.63 -10.37 -11.77
C ALA A 16 3.18 -10.87 -11.67
N ASP A 17 2.99 -12.12 -11.23
CA ASP A 17 1.68 -12.73 -11.03
C ASP A 17 1.08 -12.47 -9.65
N ASP A 18 1.85 -11.94 -8.69
CA ASP A 18 1.36 -11.61 -7.37
C ASP A 18 0.47 -10.35 -7.44
N GLU A 19 -0.68 -10.41 -6.79
CA GLU A 19 -1.47 -9.22 -6.48
C GLU A 19 -1.22 -8.84 -5.02
N ILE A 20 -0.84 -7.59 -4.76
CA ILE A 20 -0.70 -7.09 -3.41
C ILE A 20 -1.76 -6.05 -3.09
N GLU A 21 -2.18 -5.98 -1.84
CA GLU A 21 -3.22 -5.08 -1.39
C GLU A 21 -2.86 -4.46 -0.03
N TRP A 22 -3.08 -3.16 0.06
CA TRP A 22 -3.03 -2.40 1.31
C TRP A 22 -4.42 -1.97 1.73
N ARG A 23 -4.75 -2.27 2.99
CA ARG A 23 -5.98 -1.85 3.65
C ARG A 23 -5.70 -0.97 4.84
N PHE A 24 -6.49 0.08 4.99
CA PHE A 24 -6.61 0.85 6.22
C PHE A 24 -7.92 0.43 6.92
N ASN A 25 -7.78 -0.17 8.10
CA ASN A 25 -8.84 -0.92 8.77
C ASN A 25 -9.40 -2.00 7.83
N SER A 26 -10.67 -1.87 7.41
CA SER A 26 -11.31 -2.81 6.48
C SER A 26 -11.40 -2.27 5.05
N THR A 27 -10.93 -1.05 4.80
CA THR A 27 -11.05 -0.35 3.52
C THR A 27 -9.75 -0.45 2.75
N ARG A 28 -9.82 -0.92 1.50
CA ARG A 28 -8.67 -0.92 0.59
C ARG A 28 -8.29 0.50 0.21
N ILE A 29 -7.00 0.81 0.27
CA ILE A 29 -6.46 2.13 -0.06
C ILE A 29 -5.52 2.10 -1.27
N ALA A 30 -4.84 0.97 -1.49
CA ALA A 30 -3.97 0.77 -2.64
C ALA A 30 -3.82 -0.72 -2.95
N ARG A 31 -3.44 -1.04 -4.19
CA ARG A 31 -3.06 -2.39 -4.61
C ARG A 31 -2.09 -2.36 -5.79
N VAL A 32 -1.35 -3.44 -6.00
CA VAL A 32 -0.60 -3.67 -7.25
C VAL A 32 -1.22 -4.85 -7.98
N THR A 33 -1.51 -4.64 -9.25
CA THR A 33 -1.98 -5.68 -10.17
C THR A 33 -1.17 -5.62 -11.45
N LYS A 34 -0.57 -6.74 -11.88
CA LYS A 34 0.21 -6.81 -13.12
C LYS A 34 1.28 -5.71 -13.22
N ASN A 35 2.06 -5.54 -12.16
CA ASN A 35 3.11 -4.52 -12.03
C ASN A 35 2.63 -3.06 -12.10
N ASN A 36 1.33 -2.80 -11.93
CA ASN A 36 0.80 -1.45 -11.89
C ASN A 36 0.15 -1.15 -10.53
N ALA A 37 0.58 -0.06 -9.90
CA ALA A 37 -0.02 0.44 -8.66
C ALA A 37 -1.34 1.16 -8.97
N VAL A 38 -2.38 0.82 -8.20
CA VAL A 38 -3.71 1.43 -8.26
C VAL A 38 -4.06 1.94 -6.87
N TYR A 39 -4.52 3.18 -6.79
CA TYR A 39 -4.93 3.83 -5.55
C TYR A 39 -6.44 3.98 -5.55
N ASP A 40 -7.10 3.54 -4.48
CA ASP A 40 -8.53 3.74 -4.33
C ASP A 40 -8.77 5.19 -3.86
N ASP A 41 -9.85 5.83 -4.33
CA ASP A 41 -10.21 7.21 -3.96
C ASP A 41 -10.83 7.26 -2.56
N VAL A 42 -9.99 7.00 -1.56
CA VAL A 42 -10.35 7.01 -0.14
C VAL A 42 -10.03 8.39 0.44
N VAL A 43 -11.07 9.04 1.00
CA VAL A 43 -10.95 10.35 1.66
C VAL A 43 -9.84 10.30 2.71
N GLY A 44 -8.90 11.22 2.62
CA GLY A 44 -7.74 11.32 3.52
C GLY A 44 -6.44 10.70 2.98
N PHE A 45 -6.53 9.80 2.00
CA PHE A 45 -5.37 9.13 1.37
C PHE A 45 -5.13 9.54 -0.08
N ARG A 46 -6.11 10.18 -0.71
CA ARG A 46 -6.00 10.72 -2.07
C ARG A 46 -4.73 11.57 -2.24
N ASP A 47 -3.98 11.31 -3.30
CA ASP A 47 -2.71 12.00 -3.66
C ASP A 47 -1.60 11.90 -2.61
N ARG A 48 -1.75 11.03 -1.60
CA ARG A 48 -0.84 10.93 -0.46
C ARG A 48 -0.19 9.56 -0.31
N LEU A 49 -0.53 8.61 -1.18
CA LEU A 49 0.03 7.27 -1.16
C LEU A 49 1.05 7.11 -2.28
N GLN A 50 2.17 6.46 -1.97
CA GLN A 50 3.13 5.95 -2.93
C GLN A 50 3.40 4.49 -2.59
N LEU A 51 3.13 3.60 -3.53
CA LEU A 51 3.33 2.16 -3.37
C LEU A 51 4.54 1.72 -4.21
N ASP A 52 5.50 1.09 -3.56
CA ASP A 52 6.62 0.44 -4.24
C ASP A 52 6.13 -0.85 -4.88
N ILE A 53 6.26 -0.99 -6.20
CA ILE A 53 5.77 -2.16 -6.93
C ILE A 53 6.72 -3.37 -6.83
N GLN A 54 7.95 -3.17 -6.39
CA GLN A 54 8.96 -4.23 -6.25
C GLN A 54 8.87 -4.88 -4.87
N THR A 55 8.81 -4.08 -3.81
CA THR A 55 8.76 -4.57 -2.42
C THR A 55 7.34 -4.60 -1.87
N GLY A 56 6.47 -3.70 -2.33
CA GLY A 56 5.13 -3.53 -1.75
C GLY A 56 5.08 -2.51 -0.62
N ASP A 57 6.19 -1.84 -0.33
CA ASP A 57 6.25 -0.84 0.72
C ASP A 57 5.32 0.35 0.42
N LEU A 58 4.52 0.73 1.42
CA LEU A 58 3.58 1.84 1.30
C LEU A 58 4.11 3.07 2.02
N LYS A 59 4.41 4.11 1.26
CA LYS A 59 4.75 5.43 1.78
C LYS A 59 3.51 6.33 1.83
N ILE A 60 3.25 6.90 2.99
CA ILE A 60 2.17 7.85 3.24
C ILE A 60 2.77 9.24 3.45
N ILE A 61 2.44 10.16 2.58
CA ILE A 61 2.93 11.55 2.59
C ILE A 61 2.03 12.43 3.47
N ASN A 62 2.66 13.37 4.17
CA ASN A 62 2.00 14.33 5.06
C ASN A 62 1.16 13.67 6.16
N PHE A 63 1.65 12.57 6.75
CA PHE A 63 0.99 11.75 7.76
C PHE A 63 0.36 12.63 8.86
N ARG A 64 -0.91 12.37 9.16
CA ARG A 64 -1.68 13.09 10.18
C ARG A 64 -2.14 12.11 11.25
N ILE A 65 -2.40 12.59 12.46
CA ILE A 65 -2.97 11.76 13.53
C ILE A 65 -4.27 11.04 13.12
N THR A 66 -5.02 11.60 12.16
CA THR A 66 -6.24 11.02 11.59
C THR A 66 -5.97 9.77 10.74
N ASN A 67 -4.73 9.60 10.29
CA ASN A 67 -4.29 8.42 9.56
C ASN A 67 -3.78 7.32 10.51
N SER A 68 -3.78 7.55 11.83
CA SER A 68 -3.47 6.50 12.79
C SER A 68 -4.56 5.43 12.77
N GLY A 69 -4.16 4.18 12.66
CA GLY A 69 -5.08 3.05 12.58
C GLY A 69 -4.36 1.78 12.14
N LEU A 70 -5.13 0.73 11.91
CA LEU A 70 -4.59 -0.55 11.49
C LEU A 70 -4.31 -0.54 9.99
N TYR A 71 -3.06 -0.77 9.61
CA TYR A 71 -2.70 -1.04 8.21
C TYR A 71 -2.46 -2.52 8.03
N LYS A 72 -3.07 -3.11 7.01
CA LYS A 72 -2.91 -4.52 6.67
C LYS A 72 -2.37 -4.65 5.27
N PHE A 73 -1.32 -5.46 5.14
CA PHE A 73 -0.72 -5.88 3.89
C PHE A 73 -1.15 -7.31 3.58
N GLU A 74 -1.62 -7.55 2.36
CA GLU A 74 -2.06 -8.87 1.90
C GLU A 74 -1.43 -9.17 0.54
N VAL A 75 -0.89 -10.38 0.38
CA VAL A 75 -0.32 -10.89 -0.87
C VAL A 75 -1.18 -12.04 -1.35
N ASN A 76 -1.69 -11.91 -2.57
CA ASN A 76 -2.44 -12.91 -3.30
C ASN A 76 -1.58 -13.43 -4.44
N SER A 77 -0.84 -14.51 -4.18
CA SER A 77 -0.18 -15.27 -5.23
C SER A 77 -1.20 -16.24 -5.85
N PRO A 78 -1.41 -16.25 -7.18
CA PRO A 78 -2.16 -17.31 -7.81
C PRO A 78 -1.51 -18.64 -7.45
N ARG A 79 -2.29 -19.55 -6.86
CA ARG A 79 -1.83 -20.91 -6.56
C ARG A 79 -1.57 -21.60 -7.90
N THR A 80 -0.30 -21.73 -8.30
CA THR A 80 0.12 -22.68 -9.34
C THR A 80 0.12 -24.09 -8.78
#